data_AF-A0A847W8A6-F1
#
_entry.id   AF-A0A847W8A6-F1
#
_cell.length_a   1.000
_cell.length_b   1.000
_cell.length_c   1.000
_cell.angle_alpha   90.00
_cell.angle_beta   90.00
_cell.angle_gamma   90.00
#
_symmetry.space_group_name_H-M   'P 1'
#
loop_
_entity.id
_entity.type
_entity.pdbx_description
1 polymer ?
#
loop_
_entity_poly.entity_id
_entity_poly.type
_entity_poly.pdbx_seq_one_letter_code
_entity_poly.pdbx_strand_id
1 'polypeptide(L)'
;MNTASKLARALLPLIILIMTLPLTKICKNHKRLCSAIQAAELEFNQSILPVRFVYLDNNQQIQRIWNNAKIDDQQYILKFFNSLNQEIAIVDETLIKQYFLILKLTKPFEQGFIYDREHPLEKNNVSDKQFKVELRKSTFGIEEIYTYI
;
A
#
# COMPACT_ATOMS: atom_id res chain seq x y z
N MET A 1 -19.12 31.77 -56.70
CA MET A 1 -19.08 30.47 -57.43
C MET A 1 -17.63 29.97 -57.45
N ASN A 2 -17.12 29.50 -56.31
CA ASN A 2 -16.89 28.10 -55.93
C ASN A 2 -15.87 27.32 -56.80
N THR A 3 -14.60 27.67 -56.63
CA THR A 3 -13.42 26.86 -57.03
C THR A 3 -12.94 25.90 -55.93
N ALA A 4 -13.63 25.82 -54.78
CA ALA A 4 -13.26 24.96 -53.65
C ALA A 4 -13.69 23.47 -53.80
N SER A 5 -14.19 23.03 -54.96
CA SER A 5 -14.78 21.70 -55.13
C SER A 5 -13.91 20.68 -55.89
N LYS A 6 -12.72 21.07 -56.39
CA LYS A 6 -11.89 20.15 -57.21
C LYS A 6 -10.69 19.54 -56.49
N LEU A 7 -10.36 19.96 -55.26
CA LEU A 7 -9.26 19.40 -54.46
C LEU A 7 -9.69 18.33 -53.44
N ALA A 8 -10.99 18.12 -53.24
CA ALA A 8 -11.52 17.14 -52.27
C ALA A 8 -11.83 15.75 -52.85
N ARG A 9 -11.50 15.47 -54.12
CA ARG A 9 -11.81 14.18 -54.78
C ARG A 9 -10.58 13.38 -55.23
N ALA A 10 -9.37 13.82 -54.88
CA ALA A 10 -8.14 13.10 -55.23
C ALA A 10 -7.43 12.41 -54.04
N LEU A 11 -7.97 12.52 -52.82
CA LEU A 11 -7.35 11.96 -51.60
C LEU A 11 -8.09 10.76 -50.99
N LEU A 12 -9.13 10.23 -51.66
CA LEU A 12 -9.93 9.12 -51.12
C LEU A 12 -9.61 7.69 -51.58
N PRO A 13 -8.71 7.38 -52.55
CA PRO A 13 -8.35 5.99 -52.80
C PRO A 13 -7.05 5.54 -52.11
N LEU A 14 -6.35 6.41 -51.36
CA LEU A 14 -5.09 6.03 -50.67
C LEU A 14 -5.26 5.57 -49.22
N ILE A 15 -6.49 5.59 -48.68
CA ILE A 15 -6.78 5.12 -47.30
C ILE A 15 -7.37 3.70 -47.29
N ILE A 16 -7.77 3.17 -48.44
CA ILE A 16 -8.26 1.78 -48.58
C ILE A 16 -7.16 0.92 -49.23
N LEU A 17 -5.96 0.94 -48.67
CA LEU A 17 -4.88 0.01 -49.02
C LEU A 17 -4.00 -0.35 -47.81
N ILE A 18 -4.58 -0.40 -46.61
CA ILE A 18 -3.89 -0.89 -45.38
C ILE A 18 -4.73 -1.99 -44.67
N MET A 19 -5.79 -2.50 -45.30
CA MET A 19 -6.74 -3.45 -44.67
C MET A 19 -6.75 -4.86 -45.27
N THR A 20 -5.71 -5.26 -46.00
CA THR A 20 -5.62 -6.63 -46.57
C THR A 20 -4.18 -7.12 -46.72
N LEU A 21 -3.45 -7.21 -45.59
CA LEU A 21 -2.31 -8.12 -45.53
C LEU A 21 -2.74 -9.38 -44.75
N PRO A 22 -2.81 -10.55 -45.41
CA PRO A 22 -3.10 -11.79 -44.71
C PRO A 22 -1.93 -12.12 -43.78
N LEU A 23 -2.16 -12.05 -42.47
CA LEU A 23 -1.34 -12.62 -41.41
C LEU A 23 -1.33 -14.16 -41.54
N THR A 24 -0.68 -14.68 -42.57
CA THR A 24 -0.35 -16.10 -42.64
C THR A 24 1.10 -16.26 -43.09
N LYS A 25 1.83 -17.03 -42.28
CA LYS A 25 3.26 -17.39 -42.40
C LYS A 25 4.24 -16.29 -41.98
N ILE A 26 4.52 -16.24 -40.68
CA ILE A 26 5.82 -16.64 -40.11
C ILE A 26 5.52 -17.10 -38.68
N CYS A 27 5.14 -18.36 -38.51
CA CYS A 27 4.98 -18.98 -37.20
C CYS A 27 5.51 -20.41 -37.30
N LYS A 28 6.84 -20.55 -37.43
CA LYS A 28 7.52 -21.85 -37.36
C LYS A 28 8.76 -21.89 -36.47
N ASN A 29 9.12 -20.81 -35.79
CA ASN A 29 10.26 -20.80 -34.86
C ASN A 29 9.92 -20.45 -33.40
N HIS A 30 8.63 -20.41 -33.03
CA HIS A 30 8.20 -19.92 -31.71
C HIS A 30 8.07 -20.98 -30.59
N LYS A 31 8.56 -22.21 -30.77
CA LYS A 31 8.52 -23.21 -29.69
C LYS A 31 9.51 -22.95 -28.54
N ARG A 32 10.44 -21.98 -28.69
CA ARG A 32 11.35 -21.57 -27.62
C ARG A 32 11.06 -20.18 -27.02
N LEU A 33 10.17 -19.38 -27.62
CA LEU A 33 9.78 -18.09 -27.05
C LEU A 33 8.55 -18.20 -26.14
N CYS A 34 7.65 -19.15 -26.38
CA CYS A 34 6.48 -19.34 -25.50
C CYS A 34 6.85 -19.92 -24.12
N SER A 35 7.96 -20.64 -23.99
CA SER A 35 8.46 -21.09 -22.67
C SER A 35 9.26 -20.04 -21.92
N ALA A 36 9.77 -19.00 -22.62
CA ALA A 36 10.47 -17.88 -21.99
C ALA A 36 9.49 -16.86 -21.39
N ILE A 37 8.29 -16.73 -21.98
CA ILE A 37 7.24 -15.83 -21.47
C ILE A 37 6.53 -16.47 -20.26
N GLN A 38 6.31 -17.79 -20.25
CA GLN A 38 5.76 -18.48 -19.07
C GLN A 38 6.75 -18.59 -17.89
N ALA A 39 8.05 -18.41 -18.12
CA ALA A 39 9.06 -18.43 -17.07
C ALA A 39 9.42 -17.02 -16.53
N ALA A 40 8.85 -15.95 -17.10
CA ALA A 40 9.17 -14.57 -16.76
C ALA A 40 8.03 -13.81 -16.04
N GLU A 41 6.95 -14.51 -15.66
CA GLU A 41 5.82 -13.93 -14.92
C GLU A 41 5.73 -14.52 -13.50
N LEU A 42 6.89 -14.62 -12.84
CA LEU A 42 6.93 -14.65 -11.38
C LEU A 42 6.99 -13.20 -10.93
N GLU A 43 5.84 -12.50 -11.03
CA GLU A 43 5.67 -11.24 -10.33
C GLU A 43 5.75 -11.55 -8.82
N PHE A 44 6.92 -11.29 -8.24
CA PHE A 44 7.04 -11.16 -6.79
C PHE A 44 6.25 -9.93 -6.37
N ASN A 45 4.93 -10.10 -6.24
CA ASN A 45 4.04 -9.10 -5.66
C ASN A 45 4.23 -9.11 -4.14
N GLN A 46 5.46 -8.84 -3.70
CA GLN A 46 5.76 -8.59 -2.29
C GLN A 46 5.25 -7.19 -1.98
N SER A 47 3.95 -7.09 -1.68
CA SER A 47 3.39 -5.87 -1.12
C SER A 47 4.11 -5.59 0.19
N ILE A 48 4.89 -4.50 0.24
CA ILE A 48 5.55 -4.04 1.45
C ILE A 48 4.44 -3.48 2.34
N LEU A 49 4.04 -4.23 3.36
CA LEU A 49 3.04 -3.78 4.32
C LEU A 49 3.50 -2.47 4.99
N PRO A 50 2.60 -1.49 5.16
CA PRO A 50 2.93 -0.29 5.92
C PRO A 50 3.28 -0.66 7.36
N VAL A 51 4.11 0.18 7.96
CA VAL A 51 4.69 -0.09 9.29
C VAL A 51 4.31 1.02 10.25
N ARG A 52 4.05 0.62 11.50
CA ARG A 52 3.88 1.50 12.64
C ARG A 52 4.91 1.15 13.70
N PHE A 53 5.65 2.17 14.13
CA PHE A 53 6.69 2.06 15.13
C PHE A 53 6.20 2.65 16.44
N VAL A 54 6.35 1.87 17.52
CA VAL A 54 6.03 2.30 18.88
C VAL A 54 7.31 2.36 19.69
N TYR A 55 7.65 3.55 20.16
CA TYR A 55 8.86 3.80 20.95
C TYR A 55 8.51 3.86 22.42
N LEU A 56 9.24 3.09 23.23
CA LEU A 56 9.06 3.01 24.67
C LEU A 56 10.14 3.78 25.41
N ASP A 57 9.78 4.34 26.55
CA ASP A 57 10.75 4.88 27.50
C ASP A 57 11.40 3.78 28.36
N ASN A 58 12.29 4.19 29.27
CA ASN A 58 12.98 3.29 30.20
C ASN A 58 12.03 2.51 31.13
N ASN A 59 10.79 2.97 31.30
CA ASN A 59 9.76 2.37 32.14
C ASN A 59 8.77 1.51 31.32
N GLN A 60 9.12 1.20 30.06
CA GLN A 60 8.28 0.46 29.11
C GLN A 60 6.93 1.13 28.80
N GLN A 61 6.84 2.44 29.00
CA GLN A 61 5.65 3.20 28.66
C GLN A 61 5.79 3.79 27.26
N ILE A 62 4.70 3.86 26.50
CA ILE A 62 4.71 4.41 25.13
C ILE A 62 5.07 5.90 25.15
N GLN A 63 6.21 6.26 24.55
CA GLN A 63 6.69 7.64 24.44
C GLN A 63 6.22 8.27 23.13
N ARG A 64 6.38 7.54 22.01
CA ARG A 64 6.06 8.03 20.66
C ARG A 64 5.48 6.92 19.79
N ILE A 65 4.61 7.30 18.85
CA ILE A 65 4.14 6.41 17.78
C ILE A 65 4.35 7.11 16.45
N TRP A 66 5.09 6.46 15.56
CA TRP A 66 5.26 6.88 14.17
C TRP A 66 4.54 5.91 13.24
N ASN A 67 3.89 6.44 12.23
CA ASN A 67 2.99 5.69 11.36
C ASN A 67 3.24 6.00 9.88
N ASN A 68 3.23 4.97 9.03
CA ASN A 68 3.16 5.12 7.57
C ASN A 68 1.84 4.58 6.97
N ALA A 69 0.97 3.99 7.80
CA ALA A 69 -0.34 3.48 7.40
C ALA A 69 -1.22 4.58 6.79
N LYS A 70 -1.87 4.26 5.68
CA LYS A 70 -2.96 5.06 5.10
C LYS A 70 -4.30 4.40 5.44
N ILE A 71 -5.38 5.18 5.34
CA ILE A 71 -6.71 4.66 5.64
C ILE A 71 -7.11 3.48 4.73
N ASP A 72 -6.64 3.42 3.49
CA ASP A 72 -7.03 2.35 2.57
C ASP A 72 -6.27 1.04 2.82
N ASP A 73 -5.24 1.06 3.66
CA ASP A 73 -4.48 -0.13 4.01
C ASP A 73 -5.28 -0.98 5.03
N GLN A 74 -5.27 -2.29 4.84
CA GLN A 74 -6.03 -3.22 5.70
C GLN A 74 -5.15 -3.94 6.72
N GLN A 75 -3.84 -3.98 6.47
CA GLN A 75 -2.86 -4.75 7.22
C GLN A 75 -1.59 -3.95 7.41
N TYR A 76 -1.01 -4.04 8.60
CA TYR A 76 0.15 -3.26 9.00
C TYR A 76 1.09 -4.08 9.86
N ILE A 77 2.38 -3.79 9.78
CA ILE A 77 3.37 -4.34 10.69
C ILE A 77 3.51 -3.38 11.88
N LEU A 78 3.35 -3.91 13.09
CA LEU A 78 3.53 -3.22 14.33
C LEU A 78 4.85 -3.65 14.99
N LYS A 79 5.74 -2.67 15.21
CA LYS A 79 7.05 -2.91 15.82
C LYS A 79 7.27 -2.03 17.05
N PHE A 80 7.87 -2.62 18.08
CA PHE A 80 8.15 -1.94 19.33
C PHE A 80 9.65 -1.78 19.53
N PHE A 81 10.05 -0.60 19.97
CA PHE A 81 11.44 -0.24 20.21
C PHE A 81 11.61 0.24 21.65
N ASN A 82 12.64 -0.24 22.33
CA ASN A 82 13.01 0.26 23.65
C ASN A 82 13.69 1.65 23.55
N SER A 83 14.04 2.23 24.70
CA SER A 83 14.71 3.53 24.77
C SER A 83 16.10 3.58 24.11
N LEU A 84 16.71 2.42 23.86
CA LEU A 84 17.97 2.27 23.12
C LEU A 84 17.74 2.07 21.61
N ASN A 85 16.51 2.23 21.12
CA ASN A 85 16.08 1.98 19.74
C ASN A 85 16.32 0.54 19.27
N GLN A 86 16.25 -0.43 20.17
CA GLN A 86 16.32 -1.85 19.83
C GLN A 86 14.90 -2.41 19.69
N GLU A 87 14.64 -3.15 18.62
CA GLU A 87 13.37 -3.84 18.42
C GLU A 87 13.17 -4.90 19.52
N ILE A 88 11.99 -4.93 20.11
CA ILE A 88 11.63 -5.88 21.16
C ILE A 88 10.37 -6.64 20.79
N ALA A 89 10.32 -7.91 21.19
CA ALA A 89 9.10 -8.70 21.10
C ALA A 89 8.13 -8.29 22.21
N ILE A 90 6.86 -8.09 21.88
CA ILE A 90 5.83 -7.89 22.89
C ILE A 90 5.38 -9.21 23.51
N VAL A 91 5.35 -9.19 24.84
CA VAL A 91 4.74 -10.25 25.67
C VAL A 91 3.69 -9.66 26.63
N ASP A 92 3.66 -8.34 26.82
CA ASP A 92 2.78 -7.68 27.81
C ASP A 92 1.46 -7.18 27.19
N GLU A 93 0.33 -7.69 27.70
CA GLU A 93 -1.02 -7.25 27.34
C GLU A 93 -1.30 -5.80 27.75
N THR A 94 -0.68 -5.31 28.82
CA THR A 94 -0.88 -3.95 29.34
C THR A 94 -0.41 -2.92 28.33
N LEU A 95 0.75 -3.14 27.73
CA LEU A 95 1.31 -2.30 26.69
C LEU A 95 0.40 -2.26 25.44
N ILE A 96 -0.16 -3.40 25.04
CA ILE A 96 -1.11 -3.48 23.94
C ILE A 96 -2.40 -2.70 24.25
N LYS A 97 -2.93 -2.79 25.48
CA LYS A 97 -4.09 -2.00 25.89
C LYS A 97 -3.79 -0.50 25.87
N GLN A 98 -2.63 -0.08 26.38
CA GLN A 98 -2.18 1.31 26.32
C GLN A 98 -2.10 1.82 24.88
N TYR A 99 -1.52 1.02 24.00
CA TYR A 99 -1.42 1.31 22.58
C TYR A 99 -2.80 1.58 21.94
N PHE A 100 -3.77 0.70 22.16
CA PHE A 100 -5.12 0.90 21.61
C PHE A 100 -5.85 2.11 22.20
N LEU A 101 -5.62 2.43 23.48
CA LEU A 101 -6.17 3.63 24.08
C LEU A 101 -5.59 4.89 23.43
N ILE A 102 -4.29 4.91 23.15
CA ILE A 102 -3.66 6.02 22.43
C ILE A 102 -4.23 6.14 21.01
N LEU A 103 -4.35 5.03 20.27
CA LEU A 103 -4.89 5.07 18.90
C LEU A 103 -6.30 5.66 18.83
N LYS A 104 -7.17 5.37 19.81
CA LYS A 104 -8.52 5.95 19.89
C LYS A 104 -8.54 7.46 20.07
N LEU A 105 -7.46 8.03 20.58
CA LEU A 105 -7.33 9.47 20.88
C LEU A 105 -6.50 10.21 19.81
N THR A 106 -6.00 9.49 18.80
CA THR A 106 -5.13 10.03 17.75
C THR A 106 -5.76 9.80 16.38
N LYS A 107 -5.12 10.28 15.32
CA LYS A 107 -5.53 9.98 13.95
C LYS A 107 -4.64 8.84 13.43
N PRO A 108 -5.07 7.56 13.56
CA PRO A 108 -4.18 6.40 13.36
C PRO A 108 -3.65 6.25 11.94
N PHE A 109 -4.25 6.94 10.96
CA PHE A 109 -3.88 6.87 9.55
C PHE A 109 -3.20 8.14 9.03
N GLU A 110 -2.88 9.10 9.91
CA GLU A 110 -1.97 10.19 9.53
C GLU A 110 -0.55 9.64 9.42
N GLN A 111 0.18 10.06 8.39
CA GLN A 111 1.57 9.68 8.21
C GLN A 111 2.47 10.57 9.08
N GLY A 112 3.50 9.98 9.68
CA GLY A 112 4.41 10.67 10.59
C GLY A 112 4.17 10.32 12.05
N PHE A 113 4.54 11.23 12.96
CA PHE A 113 4.30 11.05 14.40
C PHE A 113 2.82 11.30 14.71
N ILE A 114 2.10 10.25 15.06
CA ILE A 114 0.68 10.30 15.44
C ILE A 114 0.49 10.36 16.96
N TYR A 115 1.57 10.17 17.72
CA TYR A 115 1.60 10.36 19.15
C TYR A 115 3.00 10.74 19.60
N ASP A 116 3.09 11.77 20.44
CA ASP A 116 4.27 12.14 21.19
C ASP A 116 3.82 12.55 22.60
N ARG A 117 4.36 11.90 23.63
CA ARG A 117 4.01 12.18 25.02
C ARG A 117 4.43 13.60 25.43
N GLU A 118 5.56 14.09 24.91
CA GLU A 118 6.09 15.41 25.25
C GLU A 118 5.35 16.54 24.51
N HIS A 119 4.74 16.21 23.38
CA HIS A 119 3.93 17.12 22.57
C HIS A 119 2.56 16.50 22.31
N PRO A 120 1.66 16.48 23.32
CA PRO A 120 0.34 15.88 23.18
C PRO A 120 -0.39 16.56 22.02
N LEU A 121 -0.71 15.79 20.98
CA LEU A 121 -1.51 16.30 19.87
C LEU A 121 -2.86 16.77 20.42
N GLU A 122 -3.39 17.88 19.89
CA GLU A 122 -4.71 18.38 20.27
C GLU A 122 -5.75 17.25 20.17
N LYS A 123 -6.61 17.13 21.20
CA LYS A 123 -7.72 16.18 21.19
C LYS A 123 -8.55 16.43 19.95
N ASN A 124 -8.40 15.58 18.95
CA ASN A 124 -9.19 15.65 17.75
C ASN A 124 -10.44 14.80 17.95
N ASN A 125 -11.60 15.34 17.54
CA ASN A 125 -12.79 14.52 17.33
C ASN A 125 -12.49 13.61 16.13
N VAL A 126 -11.88 12.46 16.40
CA VAL A 126 -11.62 11.43 15.39
C VAL A 126 -12.97 11.01 14.84
N SER A 127 -13.13 11.11 13.52
CA SER A 127 -14.32 10.60 12.83
C SER A 127 -14.54 9.14 13.20
N ASP A 128 -15.74 8.83 13.71
CA ASP A 128 -16.21 7.50 14.13
C ASP A 128 -16.40 6.54 12.94
N LYS A 129 -15.40 6.38 12.07
CA LYS A 129 -15.36 5.14 11.29
C LYS A 129 -15.13 4.02 12.29
N GLN A 130 -16.14 3.20 12.51
CA GLN A 130 -16.02 2.05 13.38
C GLN A 130 -15.13 1.03 12.69
N PHE A 131 -13.96 0.79 13.27
CA PHE A 131 -13.06 -0.26 12.84
C PHE A 131 -12.83 -1.23 13.99
N LYS A 132 -12.80 -2.51 13.66
CA LYS A 132 -12.28 -3.55 14.55
C LYS A 132 -10.80 -3.72 14.26
N VAL A 133 -9.97 -3.70 15.30
CA VAL A 133 -8.55 -4.01 15.16
C VAL A 133 -8.26 -5.37 15.77
N GLU A 134 -7.57 -6.22 15.02
CA GLU A 134 -7.09 -7.53 15.46
C GLU A 134 -5.57 -7.59 15.37
N LEU A 135 -4.92 -8.23 16.35
CA LEU A 135 -3.48 -8.48 16.32
C LEU A 135 -3.21 -9.93 15.97
N ARG A 136 -2.31 -10.14 15.01
CA ARG A 136 -1.86 -11.46 14.59
C ARG A 136 -0.33 -11.55 14.71
N LYS A 137 0.21 -12.67 15.16
CA LYS A 137 1.65 -12.94 15.05
C LYS A 137 1.94 -13.54 13.67
N SER A 138 2.94 -13.02 12.98
CA SER A 138 3.44 -13.54 11.71
C SER A 138 4.96 -13.69 11.73
N THR A 139 5.53 -14.15 10.62
CA THR A 139 6.99 -14.24 10.42
C THR A 139 7.67 -12.87 10.43
N PHE A 140 6.92 -11.78 10.23
CA PHE A 140 7.43 -10.41 10.19
C PHE A 140 7.23 -9.63 11.49
N GLY A 141 6.60 -10.25 12.50
CA GLY A 141 6.35 -9.65 13.81
C GLY A 141 4.88 -9.67 14.18
N ILE A 142 4.40 -8.58 14.78
CA ILE A 142 2.99 -8.40 15.11
C ILE A 142 2.34 -7.66 13.95
N GLU A 143 1.29 -8.24 13.38
CA GLU A 143 0.46 -7.63 12.37
C GLU A 143 -0.79 -7.04 13.02
N GLU A 144 -1.13 -5.82 12.62
CA GLU A 144 -2.36 -5.14 12.97
C GLU A 144 -3.30 -5.20 11.77
N ILE A 145 -4.50 -5.75 11.97
CA ILE A 145 -5.50 -5.95 10.92
C ILE A 145 -6.70 -5.08 11.24
N TYR A 146 -7.07 -4.20 10.32
CA TYR A 146 -8.24 -3.35 10.44
C TYR A 146 -9.39 -3.89 9.61
N THR A 147 -10.53 -4.10 10.24
CA THR A 147 -11.78 -4.47 9.60
C THR A 147 -12.79 -3.35 9.78
N TYR A 148 -13.22 -2.75 8.67
CA TYR A 148 -14.27 -1.73 8.66
C TYR A 148 -15.63 -2.36 9.00
N ILE A 149 -16.37 -1.75 9.93
CA ILE A 149 -17.73 -2.15 10.34
C ILE A 149 -18.75 -1.16 9.77
#